data_AF-A0A845ZL96-F1
#
_entry.id   AF-A0A845ZL96-F1
#
_cell.length_a   1.000
_cell.length_b   1.000
_cell.length_c   1.000
_cell.angle_alpha   90.00
_cell.angle_beta   90.00
_cell.angle_gamma   90.00
#
_symmetry.space_group_name_H-M   'P 1'
#
loop_
_entity.id
_entity.type
_entity.pdbx_description
1 polymer ?
#
loop_
_entity_poly.entity_id
_entity_poly.type
_entity_poly.pdbx_seq_one_letter_code
_entity_poly.pdbx_strand_id
1 'polypeptide(L)'
;MAPHYQFTIGAGETRVIKLWLSDAPNIPQPFGSEFSRIIATRRSEADQFYHAIAPPGINDDQRNIQRQAFAGLLWSKQYYYYNVETWLKGDPNQPPPPPERLKVRNQQWNHLNNADIISMPDKWEYPWFAAWDLAFHCIPLAMIDPDFAKNQLDLMTREWYMHPNGQIPAYEW
;
A
#
# COMPACT_ATOMS: atom_id res chain seq x y z
N MET A 1 13.18 -10.86 -14.85
CA MET A 1 12.85 -12.29 -14.95
C MET A 1 11.89 -12.59 -13.81
N ALA A 2 10.68 -13.06 -14.08
CA ALA A 2 9.71 -13.43 -13.04
C ALA A 2 9.75 -14.95 -12.82
N PRO A 3 9.61 -15.44 -11.58
CA PRO A 3 9.55 -16.88 -11.34
C PRO A 3 8.26 -17.46 -11.96
N HIS A 4 8.39 -18.48 -12.80
CA HIS A 4 7.28 -19.18 -13.45
C HIS A 4 7.32 -20.66 -13.08
N TYR A 5 6.25 -21.16 -12.47
CA TYR A 5 6.11 -22.56 -12.03
C TYR A 5 4.89 -23.19 -12.69
N GLN A 6 5.08 -24.35 -13.32
CA GLN A 6 4.01 -25.11 -13.96
C GLN A 6 3.80 -26.42 -13.21
N PHE A 7 2.56 -26.69 -12.79
CA PHE A 7 2.17 -27.92 -12.11
C PHE A 7 0.89 -28.48 -12.74
N THR A 8 0.78 -29.81 -12.75
CA THR A 8 -0.50 -30.51 -12.93
C THR A 8 -0.94 -30.98 -11.55
N ILE A 9 -2.06 -30.45 -11.04
CA ILE A 9 -2.56 -30.73 -9.69
C ILE A 9 -3.85 -31.56 -9.80
N GLY A 10 -3.85 -32.76 -9.24
CA GLY A 10 -5.01 -33.65 -9.21
C GLY A 10 -6.08 -33.27 -8.17
N ALA A 11 -7.21 -33.96 -8.18
CA ALA A 11 -8.27 -33.76 -7.19
C ALA A 11 -7.77 -34.04 -5.77
N GLY A 12 -7.94 -33.07 -4.86
CA GLY A 12 -7.47 -33.15 -3.47
C GLY A 12 -5.96 -33.02 -3.28
N GLU A 13 -5.19 -32.85 -4.35
CA GLU A 13 -3.73 -32.69 -4.29
C GLU A 13 -3.37 -31.27 -3.83
N THR A 14 -2.34 -31.17 -2.98
CA THR A 14 -1.76 -29.89 -2.56
C THR A 14 -0.31 -29.80 -3.03
N ARG A 15 0.07 -28.61 -3.52
CA ARG A 15 1.45 -28.24 -3.83
C ARG A 15 1.81 -26.99 -3.05
N VAL A 16 3.00 -26.98 -2.47
CA VAL A 16 3.51 -25.87 -1.66
C VAL A 16 4.80 -25.39 -2.27
N ILE A 17 4.85 -24.11 -2.64
CA ILE A 17 6.06 -23.42 -3.08
C ILE A 17 6.53 -22.56 -1.93
N LYS A 18 7.79 -22.71 -1.52
CA LYS A 18 8.43 -21.83 -0.54
C LYS A 18 9.37 -20.90 -1.28
N LEU A 19 9.19 -19.60 -1.07
CA LEU A 19 9.98 -18.55 -1.70
C LEU A 19 10.64 -17.71 -0.61
N TRP A 20 11.88 -17.30 -0.87
CA TRP A 20 12.63 -16.39 0.00
C TRP A 20 13.18 -15.28 -0.88
N LEU A 21 12.76 -14.04 -0.61
CA LEU A 21 13.31 -12.86 -1.26
C LEU A 21 14.41 -12.27 -0.36
N SER A 22 15.60 -12.11 -0.91
CA SER A 22 16.77 -11.59 -0.19
C SER A 22 17.74 -10.92 -1.16
N ASP A 23 18.43 -9.90 -0.67
CA ASP A 23 19.58 -9.25 -1.31
C ASP A 23 20.91 -9.95 -0.99
N ALA A 24 20.95 -10.76 0.09
CA ALA A 24 22.10 -11.59 0.41
C ALA A 24 22.31 -12.70 -0.65
N PRO A 25 23.51 -12.79 -1.27
CA PRO A 25 23.76 -13.69 -2.40
C PRO A 25 23.83 -15.17 -2.01
N ASN A 26 24.15 -15.49 -0.75
CA ASN A 26 24.29 -16.86 -0.26
C ASN A 26 23.62 -17.00 1.09
N ILE A 27 22.36 -17.47 1.11
CA ILE A 27 21.68 -17.87 2.33
C ILE A 27 21.89 -19.38 2.53
N PRO A 28 22.58 -19.83 3.59
CA PRO A 28 22.68 -21.24 3.90
C PRO A 28 21.31 -21.78 4.32
N GLN A 29 20.83 -22.82 3.63
CA GLN A 29 19.57 -23.51 3.94
C GLN A 29 18.35 -22.57 4.13
N PRO A 30 17.98 -21.76 3.11
CA PRO A 30 16.92 -20.75 3.23
C PRO A 30 15.55 -21.34 3.59
N PHE A 31 15.33 -22.62 3.35
CA PHE A 31 14.08 -23.33 3.66
C PHE A 31 14.26 -24.40 4.75
N GLY A 32 15.33 -24.32 5.54
CA GLY A 32 15.61 -25.20 6.68
C GLY A 32 14.65 -24.96 7.86
N SER A 33 15.03 -25.45 9.04
CA SER A 33 14.25 -25.27 10.29
C SER A 33 13.96 -23.80 10.60
N GLU A 34 14.91 -22.92 10.26
CA GLU A 34 14.82 -21.48 10.46
C GLU A 34 13.65 -20.84 9.71
N PHE A 35 13.36 -21.29 8.48
CA PHE A 35 12.21 -20.81 7.72
C PHE A 35 10.89 -21.06 8.46
N SER A 36 10.68 -22.30 8.88
CA SER A 36 9.47 -22.70 9.62
C SER A 36 9.38 -21.96 10.96
N ARG A 37 10.53 -21.77 11.63
CA ARG A 37 10.62 -21.01 12.88
C ARG A 37 10.20 -19.56 12.68
N ILE A 38 10.69 -18.88 11.63
CA ILE A 38 10.33 -17.49 11.31
C ILE A 38 8.83 -17.38 11.08
N ILE A 39 8.25 -18.23 10.24
CA ILE A 39 6.80 -18.21 9.96
C ILE A 39 5.98 -18.40 11.23
N ALA A 40 6.33 -19.40 12.06
CA ALA A 40 5.63 -19.66 13.32
C ALA A 40 5.77 -18.48 14.30
N THR A 41 6.97 -17.90 14.38
CA THR A 41 7.26 -16.75 15.24
C THR A 41 6.44 -15.54 14.81
N ARG A 42 6.48 -15.15 13.52
CA ARG A 42 5.70 -14.02 12.98
C ARG A 42 4.20 -14.20 13.17
N ARG A 43 3.69 -15.43 13.03
CA ARG A 43 2.28 -15.73 13.32
C ARG A 43 1.94 -15.48 14.80
N SER A 44 2.75 -16.02 15.71
CA SER A 44 2.52 -15.84 17.15
C SER A 44 2.60 -14.38 17.59
N GLU A 45 3.58 -13.63 17.07
CA GLU A 45 3.71 -12.19 17.34
C GLU A 45 2.51 -11.40 16.82
N ALA A 46 2.03 -11.70 15.60
CA ALA A 46 0.83 -11.08 15.07
C ALA A 46 -0.40 -11.42 15.92
N ASP A 47 -0.55 -12.68 16.34
CA ASP A 47 -1.65 -13.10 17.21
C ASP A 47 -1.61 -12.33 18.54
N GLN A 48 -0.44 -12.24 19.18
CA GLN A 48 -0.25 -11.48 20.43
C GLN A 48 -0.56 -9.99 20.25
N PHE A 49 -0.07 -9.36 19.18
CA PHE A 49 -0.32 -7.96 18.88
C PHE A 49 -1.82 -7.66 18.73
N TYR A 50 -2.52 -8.43 17.89
CA TYR A 50 -3.96 -8.22 17.67
C TYR A 50 -4.80 -8.55 18.91
N HIS A 51 -4.38 -9.53 19.71
CA HIS A 51 -5.01 -9.78 21.01
C HIS A 51 -4.86 -8.61 21.98
N ALA A 52 -3.71 -7.94 22.00
CA ALA A 52 -3.44 -6.83 22.92
C ALA A 52 -4.27 -5.57 22.60
N ILE A 53 -4.59 -5.32 21.33
CA ILE A 53 -5.38 -4.14 20.91
C ILE A 53 -6.89 -4.43 20.79
N ALA A 54 -7.29 -5.69 20.90
CA ALA A 54 -8.69 -6.09 20.84
C ALA A 54 -9.46 -5.50 22.04
N PRO A 55 -10.64 -4.87 21.81
CA PRO A 55 -11.49 -4.41 22.90
C PRO A 55 -11.86 -5.54 23.86
N PRO A 56 -11.97 -5.27 25.17
CA PRO A 56 -12.42 -6.29 26.12
C PRO A 56 -13.86 -6.72 25.81
N GLY A 57 -14.15 -8.01 25.99
CA GLY A 57 -15.51 -8.55 25.90
C GLY A 57 -15.98 -8.97 24.50
N ILE A 58 -15.17 -8.77 23.45
CA ILE A 58 -15.49 -9.32 22.13
C ILE A 58 -15.18 -10.82 22.06
N ASN A 59 -15.92 -11.57 21.25
CA ASN A 59 -15.70 -13.00 21.03
C ASN A 59 -14.62 -13.27 19.95
N ASP A 60 -14.26 -14.54 19.72
CA ASP A 60 -13.23 -14.91 18.75
C ASP A 60 -13.58 -14.56 17.30
N ASP A 61 -14.86 -14.63 16.94
CA ASP A 61 -15.32 -14.27 15.59
C ASP A 61 -15.18 -12.76 15.35
N GLN A 62 -15.58 -11.95 16.33
CA GLN A 62 -15.39 -10.50 16.30
C GLN A 62 -13.91 -10.10 16.25
N ARG A 63 -13.03 -10.79 16.99
CA ARG A 63 -11.56 -10.62 16.89
C ARG A 63 -11.08 -10.91 15.48
N ASN A 64 -11.57 -12.00 14.89
CA ASN A 64 -11.18 -12.41 13.55
C ASN A 64 -11.65 -11.39 12.49
N ILE A 65 -12.88 -10.88 12.60
CA ILE A 65 -13.41 -9.81 11.73
C ILE A 65 -12.55 -8.55 11.85
N GLN A 66 -12.25 -8.10 13.08
CA GLN A 66 -11.41 -6.94 13.32
C GLN A 66 -10.02 -7.08 12.69
N ARG A 67 -9.37 -8.24 12.89
CA ARG A 67 -8.06 -8.52 12.31
C ARG A 67 -8.09 -8.50 10.78
N GLN A 68 -9.13 -9.07 10.18
CA GLN A 68 -9.30 -9.05 8.73
C GLN A 68 -9.52 -7.63 8.21
N ALA A 69 -10.28 -6.80 8.92
CA ALA A 69 -10.48 -5.39 8.57
C ALA A 69 -9.15 -4.62 8.60
N PHE A 70 -8.35 -4.78 9.65
CA PHE A 70 -7.00 -4.21 9.74
C PHE A 70 -6.09 -4.73 8.63
N ALA A 71 -6.10 -6.04 8.36
CA ALA A 71 -5.32 -6.65 7.30
C ALA A 71 -5.70 -6.10 5.93
N GLY A 72 -6.99 -5.89 5.66
CA GLY A 72 -7.48 -5.26 4.43
C GLY A 72 -6.92 -3.85 4.24
N LEU A 73 -6.92 -3.05 5.30
CA LEU A 73 -6.40 -1.67 5.27
C LEU A 73 -4.87 -1.62 5.11
N LEU A 74 -4.14 -2.49 5.79
CA LEU A 74 -2.69 -2.65 5.58
C LEU A 74 -2.40 -3.14 4.16
N TRP A 75 -3.24 -4.03 3.66
CA TRP A 75 -3.13 -4.54 2.30
C TRP A 75 -3.51 -3.47 1.27
N SER A 76 -4.22 -2.39 1.59
CA SER A 76 -4.54 -1.33 0.62
C SER A 76 -3.43 -0.30 0.42
N LYS A 77 -2.34 -0.36 1.20
CA LYS A 77 -1.15 0.48 1.01
C LYS A 77 -0.53 0.25 -0.37
N GLN A 78 -0.31 1.33 -1.11
CA GLN A 78 0.23 1.32 -2.48
C GLN A 78 1.27 2.40 -2.66
N TYR A 79 2.38 2.05 -3.31
CA TYR A 79 3.27 3.05 -3.88
C TYR A 79 2.54 3.75 -5.03
N TYR A 80 2.36 5.06 -4.92
CA TYR A 80 1.63 5.86 -5.90
C TYR A 80 2.54 6.94 -6.44
N TYR A 81 3.00 6.75 -7.68
CA TYR A 81 3.86 7.69 -8.38
C TYR A 81 3.08 8.48 -9.42
N TYR A 82 2.99 9.80 -9.22
CA TYR A 82 2.30 10.70 -10.13
C TYR A 82 2.96 12.07 -10.12
N ASN A 83 3.78 12.35 -11.14
CA ASN A 83 4.42 13.64 -11.35
C ASN A 83 3.72 14.38 -12.49
N VAL A 84 2.90 15.39 -12.16
CA VAL A 84 2.11 16.13 -13.14
C VAL A 84 3.00 16.86 -14.13
N GLU A 85 4.10 17.47 -13.68
CA GLU A 85 5.02 18.20 -14.56
C GLU A 85 5.59 17.29 -15.65
N THR A 86 6.07 16.11 -15.27
CA THR A 86 6.61 15.12 -16.21
C THR A 86 5.52 14.59 -17.14
N TRP A 87 4.32 14.34 -16.63
CA TRP A 87 3.19 13.90 -17.44
C TRP A 87 2.76 14.94 -18.49
N LEU A 88 2.76 16.23 -18.13
CA LEU A 88 2.48 17.35 -19.03
C LEU A 88 3.54 17.51 -20.12
N LYS A 89 4.82 17.38 -19.77
CA LYS A 89 5.96 17.50 -20.70
C LYS A 89 6.10 16.27 -21.62
N GLY A 90 5.73 15.10 -21.13
CA GLY A 90 5.94 13.83 -21.82
C GLY A 90 7.39 13.34 -21.76
N ASP A 91 7.63 12.17 -22.34
CA ASP A 91 8.98 11.60 -22.45
C ASP A 91 9.78 12.36 -23.53
N PRO A 92 10.97 12.91 -23.21
CA PRO A 92 11.83 13.60 -24.19
C PRO A 92 12.21 12.75 -25.41
N ASN A 93 12.16 11.42 -25.31
CA ASN A 93 12.48 10.49 -26.40
C ASN A 93 11.25 10.08 -27.22
N GLN A 94 10.06 10.62 -26.94
CA GLN A 94 8.82 10.38 -27.65
C GLN A 94 8.33 11.66 -28.32
N PRO A 95 7.40 11.58 -29.30
CA PRO A 95 6.74 12.77 -29.82
C PRO A 95 6.11 13.60 -28.70
N PRO A 96 6.17 14.94 -28.78
CA PRO A 96 5.61 15.80 -27.75
C PRO A 96 4.11 15.56 -27.61
N PRO A 97 3.57 15.68 -26.39
CA PRO A 97 2.13 15.64 -26.15
C PRO A 97 1.33 16.63 -27.00
N PRO A 98 0.06 16.33 -27.33
CA PRO A 98 -0.80 17.27 -28.01
C PRO A 98 -1.03 18.55 -27.15
N PRO A 99 -1.07 19.76 -27.76
CA PRO A 99 -1.23 21.02 -27.02
C PRO A 99 -2.46 21.09 -26.10
N GLU A 100 -3.52 20.33 -26.42
CA GLU A 100 -4.74 20.20 -25.64
C GLU A 100 -4.48 19.65 -24.24
N ARG A 101 -3.39 18.89 -24.02
CA ARG A 101 -3.01 18.36 -22.70
C ARG A 101 -2.75 19.46 -21.67
N LEU A 102 -2.36 20.65 -22.12
CA LEU A 102 -2.15 21.80 -21.23
C LEU A 102 -3.46 22.43 -20.75
N LYS A 103 -4.61 22.05 -21.33
CA LYS A 103 -5.94 22.62 -21.06
C LYS A 103 -6.86 21.67 -20.29
N VAL A 104 -6.29 20.66 -19.64
CA VAL A 104 -7.06 19.66 -18.88
C VAL A 104 -7.64 20.27 -17.60
N ARG A 105 -8.66 19.60 -17.05
CA ARG A 105 -9.15 19.92 -15.70
C ARG A 105 -7.98 19.91 -14.72
N ASN A 106 -7.98 20.84 -13.78
CA ASN A 106 -6.93 20.98 -12.76
C ASN A 106 -5.53 21.30 -13.30
N GLN A 107 -5.42 21.94 -14.46
CA GLN A 107 -4.15 22.47 -15.01
C GLN A 107 -3.32 23.34 -14.03
N GLN A 108 -3.94 23.91 -12.99
CA GLN A 108 -3.22 24.66 -11.95
C GLN A 108 -2.39 23.80 -10.98
N TRP A 109 -2.50 22.47 -11.02
CA TRP A 109 -1.79 21.53 -10.13
C TRP A 109 -0.49 20.99 -10.72
N ASN A 110 0.22 21.80 -11.51
CA ASN A 110 1.47 21.41 -12.19
C ASN A 110 2.62 20.99 -11.25
N HIS A 111 2.58 21.40 -9.97
CA HIS A 111 3.56 21.09 -8.94
C HIS A 111 3.30 19.76 -8.21
N LEU A 112 2.13 19.14 -8.43
CA LEU A 112 1.77 17.91 -7.75
C LEU A 112 2.73 16.77 -8.16
N ASN A 113 3.41 16.22 -7.16
CA ASN A 113 4.40 15.17 -7.33
C ASN A 113 4.30 14.14 -6.22
N ASN A 114 3.62 13.04 -6.53
CA ASN A 114 3.42 11.94 -5.59
C ASN A 114 4.50 10.89 -5.83
N ALA A 115 5.16 10.42 -4.78
CA ALA A 115 6.17 9.37 -4.86
C ALA A 115 6.26 8.57 -3.56
N ASP A 116 5.09 8.25 -2.98
CA ASP A 116 4.97 7.75 -1.62
C ASP A 116 4.07 6.52 -1.53
N ILE A 117 4.18 5.79 -0.42
CA ILE A 117 3.22 4.73 -0.08
C ILE A 117 2.01 5.37 0.59
N ILE A 118 0.85 5.28 -0.08
CA ILE A 118 -0.40 5.88 0.36
C ILE A 118 -1.44 4.78 0.61
N SER A 119 -2.29 4.96 1.63
CA SER A 119 -3.44 4.08 1.86
C SER A 119 -4.55 4.38 0.87
N MET A 120 -4.92 3.38 0.06
CA MET A 120 -5.98 3.53 -0.94
C MET A 120 -7.33 3.04 -0.41
N PRO A 121 -8.45 3.61 -0.88
CA PRO A 121 -9.79 3.09 -0.59
C PRO A 121 -9.94 1.65 -1.05
N ASP A 122 -9.43 1.33 -2.24
CA ASP A 122 -9.35 -0.02 -2.78
C ASP A 122 -8.15 -0.17 -3.72
N LYS A 123 -7.61 -1.38 -3.89
CA LYS A 123 -6.46 -1.59 -4.80
C LYS A 123 -6.83 -1.77 -6.26
N TRP A 124 -8.06 -2.16 -6.54
CA TRP A 124 -8.48 -2.63 -7.85
C TRP A 124 -9.44 -1.64 -8.53
N GLU A 125 -10.50 -1.25 -7.84
CA GLU A 125 -11.54 -0.34 -8.32
C GLU A 125 -11.09 1.13 -8.20
N TYR A 126 -10.39 1.48 -7.11
CA TYR A 126 -9.96 2.84 -6.80
C TYR A 126 -8.45 2.91 -6.54
N PRO A 127 -7.57 2.61 -7.53
CA PRO A 127 -6.12 2.55 -7.35
C PRO A 127 -5.45 3.94 -7.24
N TRP A 128 -6.13 4.89 -6.61
CA TRP A 128 -5.75 6.28 -6.42
C TRP A 128 -6.19 6.75 -5.04
N PHE A 129 -5.52 7.76 -4.49
CA PHE A 129 -5.81 8.23 -3.15
C PHE A 129 -6.99 9.21 -3.17
N ALA A 130 -7.82 9.15 -2.12
CA ALA A 130 -8.80 10.17 -1.81
C ALA A 130 -8.45 10.77 -0.44
N ALA A 131 -8.18 12.08 -0.37
CA ALA A 131 -7.74 12.72 0.87
C ALA A 131 -8.80 12.66 1.98
N TRP A 132 -10.08 12.67 1.61
CA TRP A 132 -11.19 12.45 2.54
C TRP A 132 -11.12 11.06 3.17
N ASP A 133 -11.12 10.00 2.36
CA ASP A 133 -11.02 8.60 2.80
C ASP A 133 -9.77 8.37 3.65
N LEU A 134 -8.64 8.98 3.25
CA LEU A 134 -7.38 8.91 3.98
C LEU A 134 -7.52 9.39 5.44
N ALA A 135 -8.28 10.46 5.68
CA ALA A 135 -8.54 10.94 7.03
C ALA A 135 -9.30 9.89 7.86
N PHE A 136 -10.25 9.16 7.27
CA PHE A 136 -10.95 8.05 7.94
C PHE A 136 -10.04 6.85 8.13
N HIS A 137 -9.18 6.52 7.17
CA HIS A 137 -8.21 5.43 7.30
C HIS A 137 -7.23 5.67 8.46
N CYS A 138 -6.84 6.93 8.71
CA CYS A 138 -5.92 7.28 9.78
C CYS A 138 -6.43 6.91 11.17
N ILE A 139 -7.76 6.84 11.38
CA ILE A 139 -8.35 6.47 12.68
C ILE A 139 -8.00 5.01 13.06
N PRO A 140 -8.37 3.98 12.28
CA PRO A 140 -7.97 2.60 12.56
C PRO A 140 -6.47 2.38 12.35
N LEU A 141 -5.82 3.06 11.39
CA LEU A 141 -4.36 2.94 11.22
C LEU A 141 -3.61 3.42 12.46
N ALA A 142 -4.07 4.47 13.15
CA ALA A 142 -3.43 4.93 14.38
C ALA A 142 -3.40 3.87 15.49
N MET A 143 -4.30 2.88 15.45
CA MET A 143 -4.31 1.77 16.41
C MET A 143 -3.24 0.72 16.11
N ILE A 144 -2.88 0.53 14.85
CA ILE A 144 -2.01 -0.58 14.41
C ILE A 144 -0.65 -0.14 13.83
N ASP A 145 -0.57 1.09 13.35
CA ASP A 145 0.57 1.70 12.67
C ASP A 145 0.48 3.25 12.77
N PRO A 146 0.69 3.82 13.97
CA PRO A 146 0.54 5.25 14.22
C PRO A 146 1.54 6.11 13.45
N ASP A 147 2.71 5.58 13.12
CA ASP A 147 3.71 6.30 12.33
C ASP A 147 3.26 6.46 10.89
N PHE A 148 2.71 5.39 10.30
CA PHE A 148 2.11 5.49 8.97
C PHE A 148 0.91 6.44 8.97
N ALA A 149 0.00 6.37 9.95
CA ALA A 149 -1.13 7.30 10.04
C ALA A 149 -0.69 8.78 10.08
N LYS A 150 0.32 9.11 10.88
CA LYS A 150 0.89 10.47 10.93
C LYS A 150 1.50 10.88 9.59
N ASN A 151 2.25 9.97 8.97
CA ASN A 151 2.84 10.21 7.65
C ASN A 151 1.75 10.51 6.61
N GLN A 152 0.64 9.77 6.59
CA GLN A 152 -0.47 10.02 5.66
C GLN A 152 -1.07 11.43 5.82
N LEU A 153 -1.23 11.91 7.05
CA LEU A 153 -1.70 13.27 7.33
C LEU A 153 -0.69 14.33 6.88
N ASP A 154 0.59 14.08 7.15
CA ASP A 154 1.69 14.98 6.78
C ASP A 154 1.81 15.11 5.25
N LEU A 155 1.81 13.99 4.51
CA LEU A 155 1.94 13.95 3.05
C LEU A 155 1.00 14.93 2.35
N MET A 156 -0.29 14.92 2.71
CA MET A 156 -1.31 15.76 2.08
C MET A 156 -1.10 17.27 2.28
N THR A 157 -0.20 17.66 3.20
CA THR A 157 0.12 19.05 3.52
C THR A 157 1.50 19.50 3.04
N ARG A 158 2.27 18.60 2.41
CA ARG A 158 3.59 18.92 1.88
C ARG A 158 3.51 19.83 0.67
N GLU A 159 4.55 20.61 0.43
CA GLU A 159 4.62 21.62 -0.64
C GLU A 159 4.51 21.05 -2.06
N TRP A 160 4.78 19.75 -2.22
CA TRP A 160 4.62 19.03 -3.49
C TRP A 160 3.30 18.23 -3.59
N TYR A 161 2.44 18.30 -2.57
CA TYR A 161 1.07 17.76 -2.56
C TYR A 161 0.03 18.88 -2.52
N MET A 162 0.20 19.84 -1.63
CA MET A 162 -0.74 20.92 -1.36
C MET A 162 -0.55 22.08 -2.33
N HIS A 163 -1.66 22.64 -2.82
CA HIS A 163 -1.62 23.81 -3.68
C HIS A 163 -1.07 25.03 -2.93
N PRO A 164 -0.33 25.95 -3.59
CA PRO A 164 0.21 27.17 -2.96
C PRO A 164 -0.81 28.09 -2.27
N ASN A 165 -2.11 27.90 -2.52
CA ASN A 165 -3.19 28.63 -1.84
C ASN A 165 -3.73 27.91 -0.59
N GLY A 166 -3.10 26.80 -0.19
CA GLY A 166 -3.51 25.97 0.95
C GLY A 166 -4.56 24.89 0.62
N GLN A 167 -4.95 24.72 -0.64
CA GLN A 167 -5.88 23.66 -1.02
C GLN A 167 -5.21 22.28 -0.96
N ILE A 168 -5.84 21.34 -0.27
CA ILE A 168 -5.43 19.92 -0.25
C ILE A 168 -5.99 19.22 -1.49
N PRO A 169 -5.21 18.36 -2.17
CA PRO A 169 -5.70 17.61 -3.32
C PRO A 169 -6.80 16.65 -2.88
N ALA A 170 -7.95 16.68 -3.56
CA ALA A 170 -9.05 15.78 -3.23
C ALA A 170 -8.74 14.33 -3.62
N TYR A 171 -8.31 14.14 -4.88
CA TYR A 171 -7.88 12.90 -5.52
C TYR A 171 -7.25 13.24 -6.89
N GLU A 172 -6.91 12.25 -7.71
CA GLU A 172 -6.15 12.41 -8.97
C GLU A 172 -6.86 13.19 -10.12
N TRP A 173 -7.93 13.96 -9.86
CA TRP A 173 -8.73 14.58 -10.92
C TRP A 173 -9.34 15.95 -10.65
#